data_AF-A0A9D4KG03-F1
#
_entry.id   AF-A0A9D4KG03-F1
#
_cell.length_a   1.000
_cell.length_b   1.000
_cell.length_c   1.000
_cell.angle_alpha   90.00
_cell.angle_beta   90.00
_cell.angle_gamma   90.00
#
_symmetry.space_group_name_H-M   'P 1'
#
loop_
_entity.id
_entity.type
_entity.pdbx_description
1 polymer ?
#
loop_
_entity_poly.entity_id
_entity_poly.type
_entity_poly.pdbx_seq_one_letter_code
_entity_poly.pdbx_strand_id
1 'polypeptide(L)'
;MNNFETRIKALEKSCDFSGNMIENLKKKQSEFDSTLTYTSNLQSREDSVILQEHKLQAEITDLKCRSMRENLLFFQLPEEKEEQCDKKSWNLLRKSFTCKTPKPR
;
A
#
# COMPACT_ATOMS: atom_id res chain seq x y z
N MET A 1 -56.57 -14.32 46.23
CA MET A 1 -56.06 -13.12 45.54
C MET A 1 -54.53 -13.12 45.38
N ASN A 2 -53.76 -13.65 46.32
CA ASN A 2 -52.28 -13.55 46.33
C ASN A 2 -51.51 -14.13 45.12
N ASN A 3 -52.05 -15.11 44.39
CA ASN A 3 -51.37 -15.72 43.24
C ASN A 3 -51.24 -14.75 42.05
N PHE A 4 -52.30 -14.00 41.76
CA PHE A 4 -52.30 -13.04 40.64
C PHE A 4 -51.34 -11.88 40.88
N GLU A 5 -51.33 -11.30 42.09
CA GLU A 5 -50.37 -10.24 42.44
C GLU A 5 -48.92 -10.70 42.36
N THR A 6 -48.64 -11.95 42.77
CA THR A 6 -47.28 -12.51 42.70
C THR A 6 -46.83 -12.69 41.24
N ARG A 7 -47.74 -13.14 40.37
CA ARG A 7 -47.47 -13.29 38.93
C ARG A 7 -47.28 -11.93 38.25
N ILE A 8 -48.06 -10.92 38.61
CA ILE A 8 -47.89 -9.55 38.09
C ILE A 8 -46.51 -9.01 38.48
N LYS A 9 -46.12 -9.11 39.75
CA LYS A 9 -44.78 -8.68 40.21
C LYS A 9 -43.63 -9.43 39.53
N ALA A 10 -43.82 -10.72 39.22
CA ALA A 10 -42.82 -11.50 38.50
C ALA A 10 -42.70 -11.05 37.03
N LEU A 11 -43.82 -10.73 36.39
CA LEU A 11 -43.84 -10.18 35.03
C LEU A 11 -43.21 -8.78 34.97
N GLU A 12 -43.52 -7.90 35.92
CA GLU A 12 -42.91 -6.56 36.03
C GLU A 12 -41.38 -6.66 36.11
N LYS A 13 -40.86 -7.50 37.01
CA LYS A 13 -39.41 -7.75 37.12
C LYS A 13 -38.80 -8.33 35.84
N SER A 14 -39.52 -9.21 35.15
CA SER A 14 -39.08 -9.76 33.87
C SER A 14 -39.04 -8.67 32.79
N CYS A 15 -40.04 -7.78 32.75
CA CYS A 15 -40.08 -6.65 31.84
C CYS A 15 -38.93 -5.66 32.10
N ASP A 16 -38.65 -5.33 33.37
CA ASP A 16 -37.54 -4.46 33.74
C ASP A 16 -36.19 -5.06 33.32
N PHE A 17 -36.01 -6.37 33.56
CA PHE A 17 -34.81 -7.09 33.14
C PHE A 17 -34.64 -7.07 31.62
N SER A 18 -35.71 -7.37 30.87
CA SER A 18 -35.70 -7.30 29.41
C SER A 18 -35.46 -5.88 28.90
N GLY A 19 -36.02 -4.87 29.54
CA GLY A 19 -35.80 -3.46 29.22
C GLY A 19 -34.32 -3.07 29.35
N ASN A 20 -33.70 -3.42 30.47
CA ASN A 20 -32.26 -3.21 30.70
C ASN A 20 -31.39 -3.97 29.70
N MET A 21 -31.76 -5.20 29.32
CA MET A 21 -31.05 -5.97 28.31
C MET A 21 -31.11 -5.29 26.94
N ILE A 22 -32.28 -4.79 26.54
CA ILE A 22 -32.47 -4.07 25.27
C ILE A 22 -31.65 -2.77 25.25
N GLU A 23 -31.64 -2.01 26.36
CA GLU A 23 -30.84 -0.79 26.46
C GLU A 23 -29.33 -1.09 26.31
N ASN A 24 -28.84 -2.13 26.98
CA ASN A 24 -27.46 -2.58 26.83
C ASN A 24 -27.13 -3.01 25.40
N LEU A 25 -28.05 -3.70 24.72
CA LEU A 25 -27.87 -4.08 23.32
C LEU A 25 -27.82 -2.87 22.40
N LYS A 26 -28.69 -1.87 22.60
CA LYS A 26 -28.66 -0.61 21.85
C LYS A 26 -27.35 0.14 22.04
N LYS A 27 -26.84 0.19 23.27
CA LYS A 27 -25.55 0.82 23.57
C LYS A 27 -24.42 0.11 22.82
N LYS A 28 -24.35 -1.22 22.88
CA LYS A 28 -23.36 -2.01 22.13
C LYS A 28 -23.49 -1.81 20.62
N GLN A 29 -24.70 -1.74 20.09
CA GLN A 29 -24.93 -1.48 18.68
C GLN A 29 -24.34 -0.12 18.26
N SER A 30 -24.59 0.93 19.05
CA SER A 30 -24.00 2.25 18.80
C SER A 30 -22.47 2.24 18.86
N GLU A 31 -21.87 1.48 19.78
CA GLU A 31 -20.42 1.31 19.87
C GLU A 31 -19.86 0.61 18.63
N PHE A 32 -20.54 -0.44 18.15
CA PHE A 32 -20.16 -1.12 16.91
C PHE A 32 -20.27 -0.21 15.68
N ASP A 33 -21.36 0.57 15.55
CA ASP A 33 -21.54 1.49 14.44
C ASP A 33 -20.43 2.57 14.41
N SER A 34 -20.03 3.06 15.58
CA SER A 34 -18.92 4.02 15.71
C SER A 34 -17.59 3.38 15.29
N THR A 35 -17.36 2.12 15.68
CA THR A 35 -16.15 1.36 15.31
C THR A 35 -16.11 1.11 13.81
N LEU A 36 -17.24 0.73 13.21
CA LEU A 36 -17.37 0.49 11.78
C LEU A 36 -17.09 1.76 10.96
N THR A 37 -17.59 2.90 11.44
CA THR A 37 -17.31 4.19 10.81
C THR A 37 -15.82 4.52 10.89
N TYR A 38 -15.20 4.30 12.05
CA TYR A 38 -13.77 4.52 12.23
C TYR A 38 -12.92 3.63 11.31
N THR A 39 -13.23 2.33 11.22
CA THR A 39 -12.49 1.41 10.35
C THR A 39 -12.65 1.75 8.87
N SER A 40 -13.85 2.16 8.44
CA SER A 40 -14.06 2.64 7.06
C SER A 40 -13.21 3.87 6.74
N ASN A 41 -13.09 4.81 7.67
CA ASN A 41 -12.24 5.99 7.48
C ASN A 41 -10.75 5.62 7.40
N LEU A 42 -10.31 4.63 8.18
CA LEU A 42 -8.94 4.11 8.08
C LEU A 42 -8.69 3.48 6.72
N GLN A 43 -9.63 2.70 6.18
CA GLN A 43 -9.51 2.09 4.86
C GLN A 43 -9.33 3.16 3.77
N SER A 44 -10.17 4.20 3.77
CA SER A 44 -10.05 5.28 2.78
C SER A 44 -8.71 6.03 2.88
N ARG A 45 -8.16 6.14 4.10
CA ARG A 45 -6.85 6.74 4.31
C ARG A 45 -5.72 5.85 3.81
N GLU A 46 -5.82 4.54 4.03
CA GLU A 46 -4.87 3.54 3.51
C GLU A 46 -4.85 3.58 1.97
N ASP A 47 -6.02 3.55 1.33
CA ASP A 47 -6.15 3.62 -0.14
C ASP A 47 -5.48 4.89 -0.70
N SER A 48 -5.65 6.02 -0.01
CA SER A 48 -5.00 7.28 -0.39
C SER A 48 -3.47 7.22 -0.28
N VAL A 49 -2.95 6.56 0.76
CA VAL A 49 -1.50 6.41 0.95
C VAL A 49 -0.92 5.49 -0.12
N ILE A 50 -1.57 4.37 -0.41
CA ILE A 50 -1.16 3.44 -1.48
C ILE A 50 -1.10 4.16 -2.83
N LEU A 51 -2.13 4.97 -3.14
CA LEU A 51 -2.14 5.75 -4.37
C LEU A 51 -0.97 6.75 -4.44
N GLN A 52 -0.65 7.41 -3.32
CA GLN A 52 0.46 8.35 -3.25
C GLN A 52 1.81 7.66 -3.42
N GLU A 53 2.01 6.51 -2.77
CA GLU A 53 3.20 5.68 -2.91
C GLU A 53 3.42 5.28 -4.37
N HIS A 54 2.36 4.81 -5.04
CA HIS A 54 2.45 4.39 -6.43
C HIS A 54 2.81 5.54 -7.38
N LYS A 55 2.34 6.76 -7.09
CA LYS A 55 2.73 7.98 -7.84
C LYS A 55 4.19 8.32 -7.62
N LEU A 56 4.66 8.32 -6.37
CA LEU A 56 6.06 8.60 -6.03
C LEU A 56 7.00 7.58 -6.66
N GLN A 57 6.63 6.30 -6.67
CA GLN A 57 7.44 5.25 -7.26
C GLN A 57 7.56 5.40 -8.79
N ALA A 58 6.47 5.81 -9.45
CA ALA A 58 6.50 6.15 -10.87
C ALA A 58 7.43 7.35 -11.15
N GLU A 59 7.36 8.40 -10.33
CA GLU A 59 8.22 9.59 -10.45
C GLU A 59 9.70 9.26 -10.20
N ILE A 60 10.00 8.48 -9.16
CA ILE A 60 11.37 8.00 -8.89
C ILE A 60 11.91 7.20 -10.08
N THR A 61 11.07 6.36 -10.67
CA THR A 61 11.48 5.54 -11.83
C THR A 61 11.79 6.42 -13.03
N ASP A 62 10.92 7.39 -13.35
CA ASP A 62 11.16 8.36 -14.42
C ASP A 62 12.43 9.19 -14.18
N LEU A 63 12.64 9.70 -12.95
CA LEU A 63 13.85 10.43 -12.60
C LEU A 63 15.12 9.58 -12.76
N LYS A 64 15.10 8.31 -12.34
CA LYS A 64 16.22 7.38 -12.57
C LYS A 64 16.49 7.18 -14.05
N CYS A 65 15.44 6.94 -14.85
CA CYS A 65 15.57 6.79 -16.30
C CYS A 65 16.14 8.05 -16.97
N ARG A 66 15.71 9.24 -16.55
CA ARG A 66 16.24 10.52 -17.05
C ARG A 66 17.70 10.71 -16.65
N SER A 67 18.03 10.45 -15.39
CA SER A 67 19.39 10.61 -14.87
C SER A 67 20.38 9.65 -15.53
N MET A 68 19.95 8.44 -15.88
CA MET A 68 20.82 7.44 -16.52
C MET A 68 20.80 7.54 -18.05
N ARG A 69 19.97 8.41 -18.64
CA ARG A 69 19.72 8.45 -20.09
C ARG A 69 20.99 8.61 -20.93
N GLU A 70 21.94 9.41 -20.43
CA GLU A 70 23.20 9.72 -21.12
C GLU A 70 24.36 8.83 -20.64
N ASN A 71 24.12 7.97 -19.65
CA ASN A 71 25.14 7.06 -19.13
C ASN A 71 25.33 5.90 -20.11
N LEU A 72 26.60 5.59 -20.39
CA LEU A 72 26.97 4.41 -21.16
C LEU A 72 27.13 3.23 -20.20
N LEU A 73 26.38 2.17 -20.45
CA LEU A 73 26.48 0.93 -19.70
C LEU A 73 27.37 -0.06 -20.46
N PHE A 74 28.50 -0.40 -19.86
CA PHE A 74 29.40 -1.41 -20.40
C PHE A 74 29.26 -2.70 -19.60
N PHE A 75 28.84 -3.77 -20.28
CA PHE A 75 28.68 -5.09 -19.68
C PHE A 75 29.85 -6.01 -20.07
N GLN A 76 30.22 -6.92 -19.18
CA GLN A 76 31.23 -7.96 -19.43
C GLN A 76 32.62 -7.42 -19.77
N LEU A 77 33.00 -6.26 -19.23
CA LEU A 77 34.39 -5.82 -19.28
C LEU A 77 35.21 -6.58 -18.22
N PRO A 78 36.35 -7.19 -18.58
CA PRO A 78 37.23 -7.83 -17.61
C PRO A 78 37.83 -6.77 -16.69
N GLU A 79 37.76 -7.02 -15.38
CA GLU A 79 38.37 -6.17 -14.36
C GLU A 79 39.90 -6.30 -14.42
N GLU A 80 40.61 -5.19 -14.28
CA GLU A 80 42.08 -5.15 -14.29
C GLU A 80 42.61 -4.40 -13.08
N LYS A 81 43.80 -4.78 -12.58
CA LYS A 81 44.40 -4.20 -11.36
C LYS A 81 44.78 -2.72 -11.48
N GLU A 82 44.95 -2.21 -12.69
CA GLU A 82 45.23 -0.79 -12.97
C GLU A 82 44.20 -0.25 -13.97
N GLU A 83 43.26 0.57 -13.50
CA GLU A 83 42.23 1.17 -14.34
C GLU A 83 42.69 2.50 -14.94
N GLN A 84 43.23 2.48 -16.16
CA GLN A 84 43.22 3.68 -17.03
C GLN A 84 41.85 3.79 -17.73
N CYS A 85 40.84 4.21 -16.96
CA CYS A 85 39.43 4.17 -17.35
C CYS A 85 39.12 5.00 -18.61
N ASP A 86 39.74 6.17 -18.76
CA ASP A 86 39.45 7.09 -19.87
C ASP A 86 39.85 6.52 -21.24
N LYS A 87 41.08 6.03 -21.38
CA LYS A 87 41.59 5.50 -22.66
C LYS A 87 40.86 4.24 -23.10
N LYS A 88 40.51 3.36 -22.14
CA LYS A 88 39.78 2.12 -22.44
C LYS A 88 38.34 2.40 -22.86
N SER A 89 37.63 3.26 -22.14
CA SER A 89 36.26 3.67 -22.45
C SER A 89 36.14 4.27 -23.85
N TRP A 90 37.04 5.19 -24.22
CA TRP A 90 37.08 5.78 -25.56
C TRP A 90 37.35 4.77 -26.68
N ASN A 91 38.26 3.81 -26.44
CA ASN A 91 38.57 2.77 -27.41
C ASN A 91 37.41 1.79 -27.63
N LEU A 92 36.68 1.44 -26.56
CA LEU A 92 35.48 0.61 -26.64
C LEU A 92 34.36 1.32 -27.41
N LEU A 93 34.14 2.62 -27.11
CA LEU A 93 33.17 3.44 -27.80
C LEU A 93 33.43 3.46 -29.31
N ARG A 94 34.68 3.74 -29.70
CA ARG A 94 35.09 3.81 -31.11
C ARG A 94 34.85 2.48 -31.84
N LYS A 95 35.10 1.34 -31.20
CA LYS A 95 34.82 0.01 -31.79
C LYS A 95 33.33 -0.21 -32.04
N SER A 96 32.46 0.20 -31.11
CA SER A 96 31.00 0.01 -31.23
C SER A 96 30.38 0.75 -32.43
N PHE A 97 30.87 1.96 -32.74
CA PHE A 97 30.40 2.75 -33.90
C PHE A 97 30.99 2.30 -35.25
N THR A 98 31.94 1.37 -35.26
CA THR A 98 32.55 0.84 -36.50
C THR A 98 31.94 -0.48 -36.98
N CYS A 99 30.92 -0.99 -36.28
CA CYS A 99 30.18 -2.17 -36.74
C CYS A 99 29.37 -1.80 -37.98
N LYS A 100 29.87 -2.21 -39.15
CA LYS A 100 29.27 -2.00 -40.46
C LYS A 100 27.81 -2.48 -40.45
N THR A 101 26.90 -1.63 -40.93
CA THR A 101 25.53 -2.01 -41.27
C THR A 101 25.53 -3.33 -42.05
N PRO A 102 24.76 -4.36 -41.66
CA PRO A 102 24.69 -5.58 -42.44
C PRO A 102 24.14 -5.25 -43.83
N LYS A 103 24.85 -5.67 -44.88
CA LYS A 103 24.36 -5.50 -46.27
C LYS A 103 23.00 -6.20 -46.40
N PRO A 104 21.98 -5.53 -46.96
CA PRO A 104 20.71 -6.19 -47.24
C PRO A 104 20.96 -7.34 -48.24
N ARG A 105 20.31 -8.48 -47.98
CA ARG A 105 20.28 -9.65 -48.88
C ARG A 105 19.46 -9.34 -50.11
#